data_AF-A0A961I1B4-F1
#
_entry.id   AF-A0A961I1B4-F1
#
_cell.length_a   1.000
_cell.length_b   1.000
_cell.length_c   1.000
_cell.angle_alpha   90.00
_cell.angle_beta   90.00
_cell.angle_gamma   90.00
#
_symmetry.space_group_name_H-M   'P 1'
#
loop_
_entity.id
_entity.type
_entity.pdbx_description
1 polymer ?
#
loop_
_entity_poly.entity_id
_entity_poly.type
_entity_poly.pdbx_seq_one_letter_code
_entity_poly.pdbx_strand_id
1 'polypeptide(L)'
;MIYRCCDLRRREAVLAAISGGMAINGIDVVEVLDREAPADTPRQRTLLLRFLAAAPDLPLDTYRIEGGERITGVTALWATRADAPDPALAEPGLVAWLAALPDPAQVIVLRTSSAGDHATYRLRLVSGPGLLAPPDGIDRVLSEVDFSFKVECPTEFDCAPRQVCPEDTPEPPVLSYLAKDYTSFRRLMLNRMAQILPDWRERSPADLGVTLVELLAYTADRLSQAQDAVATEAYLGTARRRSSVRRHAKLVDYHMHDGANARVWVHLDVDAPTVLPAATRLLTRLVGFDPVISDPKIERDARALDPLVFETMTEAQLHPALNAMPLYEWSDAECCLPRGATRATLAGDFPDLAPGDVLIFEEVLGPRTGRAADADPGRRQAVRLSAVQAGLADTLTGD
;
A
#
# COMPACT_ATOMS: atom_id res chain seq x y z
N MET A 1 -29.41 3.14 0.22
CA MET A 1 -28.50 2.64 1.27
C MET A 1 -27.77 3.84 1.87
N ILE A 2 -27.71 3.91 3.21
CA ILE A 2 -27.24 5.07 3.99
C ILE A 2 -25.78 4.81 4.39
N TYR A 3 -24.85 5.66 3.94
CA TYR A 3 -23.45 5.61 4.36
C TYR A 3 -23.19 6.68 5.41
N ARG A 4 -22.55 6.32 6.53
CA ARG A 4 -22.26 7.22 7.67
C ARG A 4 -20.76 7.47 7.78
N CYS A 5 -20.39 8.67 8.24
CA CYS A 5 -19.00 8.96 8.59
C CYS A 5 -18.57 8.09 9.80
N CYS A 6 -17.35 7.56 9.76
CA CYS A 6 -16.90 6.43 10.60
C CYS A 6 -16.70 6.74 12.10
N ASP A 7 -16.92 7.97 12.57
CA ASP A 7 -16.62 8.38 13.95
C ASP A 7 -17.88 8.89 14.70
N LEU A 8 -18.53 7.98 15.43
CA LEU A 8 -19.74 8.29 16.20
C LEU A 8 -19.47 9.24 17.39
N ARG A 9 -18.27 9.25 17.98
CA ARG A 9 -17.93 10.12 19.11
C ARG A 9 -17.68 11.56 18.65
N ARG A 10 -16.93 11.74 17.56
CA ARG A 10 -16.72 13.08 16.97
C ARG A 10 -18.05 13.68 16.49
N ARG A 11 -18.94 12.86 15.93
CA ARG A 11 -20.31 13.25 15.59
C ARG A 11 -21.08 13.79 16.80
N GLU A 12 -21.07 13.08 17.94
CA GLU A 12 -21.74 13.52 19.16
C GLU A 12 -21.13 14.80 19.73
N ALA A 13 -19.80 14.94 19.70
CA ALA A 13 -19.10 16.14 20.14
C ALA A 13 -19.44 17.37 19.28
N VAL A 14 -19.46 17.20 17.95
CA VAL A 14 -19.85 18.28 17.01
C VAL A 14 -21.33 18.65 17.20
N LEU A 15 -22.23 17.68 17.40
CA LEU A 15 -23.62 17.95 17.73
C LEU A 15 -23.78 18.72 19.06
N ALA A 16 -22.99 18.37 20.07
CA ALA A 16 -22.96 19.09 21.35
C ALA A 16 -22.46 20.53 21.16
N ALA A 17 -21.39 20.74 20.38
CA ALA A 17 -20.87 22.07 20.06
C ALA A 17 -21.87 22.94 19.28
N ILE A 18 -22.59 22.35 18.31
CA ILE A 18 -23.69 22.99 17.59
C ILE A 18 -24.80 23.41 18.57
N SER A 19 -25.21 22.51 19.47
CA SER A 19 -26.22 22.81 20.48
C SER A 19 -25.77 23.89 21.48
N GLY A 20 -24.46 24.03 21.69
CA GLY A 20 -23.81 25.09 22.46
C GLY A 20 -23.64 26.42 21.73
N GLY A 21 -24.08 26.52 20.46
CA GLY A 21 -24.05 27.76 19.67
C GLY A 21 -22.77 27.99 18.86
N MET A 22 -21.89 27.00 18.74
CA MET A 22 -20.69 27.10 17.89
C MET A 22 -21.06 26.93 16.42
N ALA A 23 -20.49 27.77 15.54
CA ALA A 23 -20.70 27.72 14.09
C ALA A 23 -19.85 26.64 13.42
N ILE A 24 -20.15 25.37 13.70
CA ILE A 24 -19.49 24.19 13.12
C ILE A 24 -20.52 23.21 12.54
N ASN A 25 -20.18 22.48 11.47
CA ASN A 25 -21.06 21.51 10.82
C ASN A 25 -20.24 20.34 10.21
N GLY A 26 -20.90 19.32 9.69
CA GLY A 26 -20.24 18.16 9.08
C GLY A 26 -21.23 17.24 8.37
N ILE A 27 -20.72 16.35 7.52
CA ILE A 27 -21.53 15.33 6.81
C ILE A 27 -21.94 14.25 7.83
N ASP A 28 -23.25 14.03 7.94
CA ASP A 28 -23.81 12.92 8.71
C ASP A 28 -23.91 11.66 7.84
N VAL A 29 -24.53 11.82 6.66
CA VAL A 29 -24.90 10.71 5.79
C VAL A 29 -24.77 11.07 4.31
N VAL A 30 -24.38 10.10 3.48
CA VAL A 30 -24.58 10.15 2.02
C VAL A 30 -25.47 9.01 1.55
N GLU A 31 -26.42 9.35 0.67
CA GLU A 31 -27.33 8.41 0.03
C GLU A 31 -27.23 8.52 -1.50
N VAL A 32 -27.23 7.38 -2.18
CA VAL A 32 -27.26 7.30 -3.65
C VAL A 32 -28.68 6.99 -4.09
N LEU A 33 -29.26 7.87 -4.91
CA LEU A 33 -30.62 7.69 -5.43
C LEU A 33 -30.60 6.71 -6.62
N ASP A 34 -31.16 5.52 -6.43
CA ASP A 34 -31.22 4.46 -7.44
C ASP A 34 -32.68 4.13 -7.85
N ARG A 35 -33.29 3.08 -7.30
CA ARG A 35 -34.68 2.68 -7.67
C ARG A 35 -35.75 3.69 -7.28
N GLU A 36 -35.50 4.48 -6.26
CA GLU A 36 -36.43 5.53 -5.79
C GLU A 36 -36.31 6.82 -6.61
N ALA A 37 -35.39 6.88 -7.59
CA ALA A 37 -35.28 8.02 -8.48
C ALA A 37 -36.56 8.19 -9.32
N PRO A 38 -37.08 9.43 -9.44
CA PRO A 38 -38.15 9.75 -10.39
C PRO A 38 -37.78 9.35 -11.83
N ALA A 39 -38.78 9.07 -12.66
CA ALA A 39 -38.57 8.55 -14.01
C ALA A 39 -37.79 9.49 -14.96
N ASP A 40 -37.84 10.80 -14.69
CA ASP A 40 -37.10 11.84 -15.42
C ASP A 40 -35.67 12.06 -14.86
N THR A 41 -35.32 11.39 -13.77
CA THR A 41 -34.05 11.54 -13.06
C THR A 41 -33.13 10.35 -13.36
N PRO A 42 -31.90 10.56 -13.86
CA PRO A 42 -31.01 9.44 -14.12
C PRO A 42 -30.60 8.73 -12.82
N ARG A 43 -30.85 7.42 -12.78
CA ARG A 43 -30.52 6.52 -11.66
C ARG A 43 -29.02 6.50 -11.38
N GLN A 44 -28.67 6.33 -10.10
CA GLN A 44 -27.29 6.22 -9.61
C GLN A 44 -26.39 7.42 -9.97
N ARG A 45 -26.98 8.59 -10.27
CA ARG A 45 -26.24 9.82 -10.58
C ARG A 45 -26.59 10.99 -9.67
N THR A 46 -27.54 10.79 -8.76
CA THR A 46 -27.94 11.80 -7.76
C THR A 46 -27.49 11.32 -6.39
N LEU A 47 -26.68 12.14 -5.71
CA LEU A 47 -26.24 11.91 -4.34
C LEU A 47 -26.97 12.91 -3.43
N LEU A 48 -27.46 12.42 -2.29
CA LEU A 48 -28.04 13.24 -1.23
C LEU A 48 -27.05 13.28 -0.08
N LEU A 49 -26.49 14.46 0.19
CA LEU A 49 -25.56 14.69 1.29
C LEU A 49 -26.32 15.35 2.42
N ARG A 50 -26.45 14.66 3.56
CA ARG A 50 -27.11 15.18 4.76
C ARG A 50 -26.06 15.68 5.76
N PHE A 51 -26.25 16.89 6.25
CA PHE A 51 -25.42 17.52 7.26
C PHE A 51 -26.01 17.39 8.66
N LEU A 52 -25.17 17.56 9.70
CA LEU A 52 -25.60 17.52 11.10
C LEU A 52 -26.49 18.71 11.50
N ALA A 53 -26.25 19.87 10.90
CA ALA A 53 -27.07 21.08 11.03
C ALA A 53 -27.56 21.56 9.64
N ALA A 54 -28.15 22.76 9.58
CA ALA A 54 -28.55 23.37 8.32
C ALA A 54 -27.38 23.35 7.32
N ALA A 55 -27.62 22.86 6.11
CA ALA A 55 -26.58 22.72 5.10
C ALA A 55 -25.92 24.08 4.82
N PRO A 56 -24.60 24.16 4.68
CA PRO A 56 -23.93 25.38 4.24
C PRO A 56 -24.20 25.66 2.75
N ASP A 57 -24.03 26.90 2.32
CA ASP A 57 -24.00 27.23 0.90
C ASP A 57 -22.55 27.11 0.39
N LEU A 58 -22.28 26.06 -0.38
CA LEU A 58 -20.93 25.71 -0.83
C LEU A 58 -20.86 25.70 -2.36
N PRO A 59 -19.82 26.29 -2.97
CA PRO A 59 -19.63 26.28 -4.41
C PRO A 59 -19.31 24.87 -4.93
N LEU A 60 -19.57 24.64 -6.23
CA LEU A 60 -19.47 23.30 -6.83
C LEU A 60 -18.06 22.69 -6.78
N ASP A 61 -17.03 23.53 -6.83
CA ASP A 61 -15.62 23.13 -6.77
C ASP A 61 -15.19 22.55 -5.41
N THR A 62 -16.03 22.74 -4.38
CA THR A 62 -15.85 22.17 -3.05
C THR A 62 -16.06 20.66 -3.03
N TYR A 63 -16.89 20.11 -3.92
CA TYR A 63 -17.25 18.69 -3.92
C TYR A 63 -16.28 17.88 -4.77
N ARG A 64 -15.39 17.13 -4.12
CA ARG A 64 -14.49 16.19 -4.80
C ARG A 64 -14.95 14.76 -4.61
N ILE A 65 -14.99 14.02 -5.71
CA ILE A 65 -15.27 12.59 -5.74
C ILE A 65 -14.02 11.90 -6.27
N GLU A 66 -13.43 11.04 -5.45
CA GLU A 66 -12.21 10.30 -5.75
C GLU A 66 -12.48 8.79 -5.65
N GLY A 67 -11.72 7.97 -6.38
CA GLY A 67 -11.90 6.51 -6.41
C GLY A 67 -12.40 5.98 -7.76
N GLY A 68 -12.98 4.78 -7.73
CA GLY A 68 -13.30 4.00 -8.91
C GLY A 68 -12.12 3.16 -9.42
N GLU A 69 -12.42 2.04 -10.10
CA GLU A 69 -11.40 1.15 -10.69
C GLU A 69 -11.41 1.22 -12.22
N ARG A 70 -12.58 0.98 -12.81
CA ARG A 70 -12.84 1.04 -14.26
C ARG A 70 -13.32 2.42 -14.69
N ILE A 71 -14.09 3.10 -13.84
CA ILE A 71 -14.63 4.44 -14.11
C ILE A 71 -14.06 5.40 -13.07
N THR A 72 -13.01 6.11 -13.46
CA THR A 72 -12.34 7.13 -12.64
C THR A 72 -12.68 8.54 -13.13
N GLY A 73 -12.39 9.57 -12.32
CA GLY A 73 -12.60 10.97 -12.70
C GLY A 73 -14.07 11.41 -12.71
N VAL A 74 -14.89 10.83 -11.84
CA VAL A 74 -16.29 11.27 -11.65
C VAL A 74 -16.29 12.66 -11.01
N THR A 75 -17.06 13.59 -11.56
CA THR A 75 -17.12 14.98 -11.11
C THR A 75 -18.56 15.37 -10.77
N ALA A 76 -18.72 16.36 -9.90
CA ALA A 76 -19.99 17.01 -9.67
C ALA A 76 -20.33 17.96 -10.83
N LEU A 77 -21.51 17.82 -11.44
CA LEU A 77 -22.00 18.68 -12.51
C LEU A 77 -22.73 19.90 -11.97
N TRP A 78 -23.51 19.71 -10.91
CA TRP A 78 -24.21 20.77 -10.20
C TRP A 78 -24.55 20.31 -8.79
N ALA A 79 -24.76 21.28 -7.91
CA ALA A 79 -25.22 21.10 -6.54
C ALA A 79 -26.38 22.07 -6.28
N THR A 80 -27.40 21.63 -5.54
CA THR A 80 -28.50 22.51 -5.10
C THR A 80 -29.01 22.07 -3.74
N ARG A 81 -29.66 22.96 -3.00
CA ARG A 81 -30.24 22.63 -1.70
C ARG A 81 -31.58 21.92 -1.89
N ALA A 82 -31.91 20.97 -1.00
CA ALA A 82 -33.18 20.25 -1.11
C ALA A 82 -34.40 21.08 -0.66
N ASP A 83 -34.22 22.08 0.21
CA ASP A 83 -35.29 22.97 0.69
C ASP A 83 -35.64 24.10 -0.29
N ALA A 84 -34.68 24.52 -1.11
CA ALA A 84 -34.84 25.48 -2.17
C ALA A 84 -34.11 25.01 -3.44
N PRO A 85 -34.60 23.94 -4.10
CA PRO A 85 -33.94 23.38 -5.27
C PRO A 85 -34.05 24.35 -6.45
N ASP A 86 -32.95 24.52 -7.17
CA ASP A 86 -32.91 25.35 -8.38
C ASP A 86 -33.64 24.63 -9.53
N PRO A 87 -34.79 25.16 -10.00
CA PRO A 87 -35.58 24.53 -11.06
C PRO A 87 -34.90 24.59 -12.43
N ALA A 88 -33.81 25.36 -12.59
CA ALA A 88 -33.01 25.36 -13.81
C ALA A 88 -32.01 24.19 -13.86
N LEU A 89 -31.66 23.62 -12.70
CA LEU A 89 -30.66 22.54 -12.57
C LEU A 89 -31.30 21.17 -12.37
N ALA A 90 -32.39 21.10 -11.59
CA ALA A 90 -33.07 19.87 -11.22
C ALA A 90 -34.33 19.62 -12.05
N GLU A 91 -34.56 18.36 -12.42
CA GLU A 91 -35.74 17.94 -13.17
C GLU A 91 -37.03 18.09 -12.32
N PRO A 92 -38.19 18.40 -12.93
CA PRO A 92 -39.44 18.63 -12.19
C PRO A 92 -39.85 17.46 -11.27
N GLY A 93 -39.61 16.21 -11.71
CA GLY A 93 -39.86 15.03 -10.91
C GLY A 93 -38.93 14.92 -9.70
N LEU A 94 -37.66 15.32 -9.84
CA LEU A 94 -36.71 15.40 -8.72
C LEU A 94 -37.13 16.47 -7.72
N VAL A 95 -37.51 17.65 -8.19
CA VAL A 95 -37.98 18.75 -7.33
C VAL A 95 -39.21 18.32 -6.50
N ALA A 96 -40.17 17.66 -7.14
CA ALA A 96 -41.36 17.13 -6.46
C ALA A 96 -41.00 16.04 -5.43
N TRP A 97 -40.02 15.20 -5.74
CA TRP A 97 -39.55 14.14 -4.83
C TRP A 97 -38.83 14.73 -3.60
N LEU A 98 -37.98 15.75 -3.80
CA LEU A 98 -37.25 16.43 -2.72
C LEU A 98 -38.19 17.12 -1.72
N ALA A 99 -39.34 17.63 -2.19
CA ALA A 99 -40.35 18.25 -1.32
C ALA A 99 -40.95 17.26 -0.30
N ALA A 100 -40.87 15.96 -0.54
CA ALA A 100 -41.33 14.91 0.37
C ALA A 100 -40.24 14.41 1.34
N LEU A 101 -39.00 14.92 1.23
CA LEU A 101 -37.86 14.47 2.03
C LEU A 101 -37.93 14.99 3.47
N PRO A 102 -37.58 14.18 4.49
CA PRO A 102 -37.45 14.67 5.85
C PRO A 102 -36.23 15.59 6.00
N ASP A 103 -36.43 16.72 6.69
CA ASP A 103 -35.44 17.75 6.99
C ASP A 103 -34.65 18.23 5.76
N PRO A 104 -35.32 18.77 4.73
CA PRO A 104 -34.68 19.15 3.46
C PRO A 104 -33.65 20.29 3.63
N ALA A 105 -33.76 21.09 4.71
CA ALA A 105 -32.82 22.17 5.02
C ALA A 105 -31.41 21.67 5.39
N GLN A 106 -31.26 20.38 5.71
CA GLN A 106 -29.98 19.75 6.03
C GLN A 106 -29.36 19.02 4.82
N VAL A 107 -30.01 19.04 3.66
CA VAL A 107 -29.63 18.18 2.54
C VAL A 107 -29.17 19.01 1.34
N ILE A 108 -27.99 18.65 0.82
CA ILE A 108 -27.50 19.10 -0.48
C ILE A 108 -27.62 17.96 -1.47
N VAL A 109 -28.18 18.28 -2.63
CA VAL A 109 -28.38 17.36 -3.75
C VAL A 109 -27.27 17.60 -4.77
N LEU A 110 -26.52 16.56 -5.09
CA LEU A 110 -25.38 16.60 -6.00
C LEU A 110 -25.63 15.70 -7.21
N ARG A 111 -25.44 16.23 -8.42
CA ARG A 111 -25.47 15.45 -9.65
C ARG A 111 -24.07 15.09 -10.11
N THR A 112 -23.83 13.82 -10.42
CA THR A 112 -22.53 13.35 -10.91
C THR A 112 -22.48 13.21 -12.44
N SER A 113 -21.27 13.35 -12.99
CA SER A 113 -21.01 13.16 -14.42
C SER A 113 -21.22 11.73 -14.90
N SER A 114 -21.08 10.75 -14.00
CA SER A 114 -21.22 9.32 -14.29
C SER A 114 -21.83 8.56 -13.12
N ALA A 115 -22.39 7.38 -13.39
CA ALA A 115 -22.98 6.46 -12.42
C ALA A 115 -21.95 5.47 -11.80
N GLY A 116 -20.66 5.74 -11.98
CA GLY A 116 -19.55 4.93 -11.44
C GLY A 116 -19.56 3.44 -11.80
N ASP A 117 -18.63 2.70 -11.19
CA ASP A 117 -18.54 1.23 -11.22
C ASP A 117 -18.86 0.61 -9.85
N HIS A 118 -18.55 -0.69 -9.67
CA HIS A 118 -18.81 -1.43 -8.43
C HIS A 118 -17.80 -1.15 -7.31
N ALA A 119 -16.79 -0.30 -7.53
CA ALA A 119 -15.80 0.05 -6.53
C ALA A 119 -16.34 1.09 -5.53
N THR A 120 -15.57 1.31 -4.47
CA THR A 120 -15.82 2.36 -3.47
C THR A 120 -15.31 3.71 -3.99
N TYR A 121 -16.13 4.74 -3.79
CA TYR A 121 -15.81 6.13 -4.06
C TYR A 121 -15.80 6.92 -2.75
N ARG A 122 -14.96 7.94 -2.66
CA ARG A 122 -14.87 8.86 -1.53
C ARG A 122 -15.34 10.24 -1.97
N LEU A 123 -16.34 10.78 -1.29
CA LEU A 123 -16.72 12.18 -1.42
C LEU A 123 -16.01 12.99 -0.32
N ARG A 124 -15.36 14.09 -0.69
CA ARG A 124 -14.66 15.01 0.22
C ARG A 124 -15.04 16.45 -0.07
N LEU A 125 -15.25 17.24 0.99
CA LEU A 125 -15.42 18.69 0.92
C LEU A 125 -14.05 19.38 1.05
N VAL A 126 -13.71 20.24 0.09
CA VAL A 126 -12.41 20.95 0.06
C VAL A 126 -12.60 22.46 -0.06
N SER A 127 -11.78 23.26 0.61
CA SER A 127 -11.84 24.72 0.56
C SER A 127 -11.39 25.32 -0.79
N GLY A 128 -10.72 24.55 -1.64
CA GLY A 128 -10.35 24.97 -2.98
C GLY A 128 -9.56 23.93 -3.77
N PRO A 129 -9.27 24.18 -5.06
CA PRO A 129 -8.57 23.23 -5.92
C PRO A 129 -7.16 22.91 -5.41
N GLY A 130 -6.92 21.64 -5.05
CA GLY A 130 -5.61 21.17 -4.57
C GLY A 130 -5.37 21.32 -3.07
N LEU A 131 -6.31 21.92 -2.33
CA LEU A 131 -6.28 21.97 -0.87
C LEU A 131 -7.01 20.74 -0.31
N LEU A 132 -6.45 20.13 0.74
CA LEU A 132 -7.05 19.01 1.47
C LEU A 132 -7.79 19.46 2.74
N ALA A 133 -7.80 20.77 3.00
CA ALA A 133 -8.52 21.34 4.13
C ALA A 133 -10.02 21.48 3.78
N PRO A 134 -10.93 21.20 4.73
CA PRO A 134 -12.35 21.48 4.53
C PRO A 134 -12.61 22.99 4.47
N PRO A 135 -13.77 23.42 3.94
CA PRO A 135 -14.24 24.79 4.06
C PRO A 135 -14.40 25.25 5.51
N ASP A 136 -14.36 26.56 5.74
CA ASP A 136 -14.57 27.15 7.07
C ASP A 136 -15.92 26.74 7.66
N GLY A 137 -15.93 26.39 8.94
CA GLY A 137 -17.13 25.92 9.65
C GLY A 137 -17.50 24.46 9.37
N ILE A 138 -16.68 23.70 8.62
CA ILE A 138 -16.84 22.24 8.48
C ILE A 138 -15.77 21.49 9.28
N ASP A 139 -16.23 20.57 10.11
CA ASP A 139 -15.36 19.66 10.86
C ASP A 139 -14.53 18.80 9.89
N ARG A 140 -13.23 18.74 10.14
CA ARG A 140 -12.26 18.05 9.27
C ARG A 140 -12.51 16.55 9.18
N VAL A 141 -12.94 15.90 10.24
CA VAL A 141 -13.21 14.45 10.25
C VAL A 141 -14.51 14.17 9.51
N LEU A 142 -15.54 14.99 9.73
CA LEU A 142 -16.84 14.88 9.08
C LEU A 142 -16.89 15.56 7.70
N SER A 143 -15.73 15.80 7.07
CA SER A 143 -15.64 16.40 5.72
C SER A 143 -15.53 15.36 4.60
N GLU A 144 -15.40 14.08 4.94
CA GLU A 144 -15.24 12.98 3.98
C GLU A 144 -16.12 11.75 4.31
N VAL A 145 -16.56 11.04 3.28
CA VAL A 145 -17.45 9.87 3.38
C VAL A 145 -17.25 8.92 2.19
N ASP A 146 -17.22 7.62 2.48
CA ASP A 146 -17.08 6.56 1.48
C ASP A 146 -18.46 6.01 1.08
N PHE A 147 -18.70 5.83 -0.21
CA PHE A 147 -19.96 5.33 -0.78
C PHE A 147 -19.73 4.49 -2.05
N SER A 148 -20.74 3.76 -2.52
CA SER A 148 -20.69 3.04 -3.80
C SER A 148 -21.93 3.33 -4.65
N PHE A 149 -21.76 3.45 -5.96
CA PHE A 149 -22.84 3.73 -6.90
C PHE A 149 -23.70 2.49 -7.22
N LYS A 150 -23.14 1.27 -7.16
CA LYS A 150 -23.82 0.03 -7.58
C LYS A 150 -24.42 -0.70 -6.40
N VAL A 151 -25.43 -0.08 -5.80
CA VAL A 151 -26.08 -0.57 -4.59
C VAL A 151 -27.06 -1.73 -4.89
N GLU A 152 -27.52 -1.91 -6.15
CA GLU A 152 -28.68 -2.80 -6.44
C GLU A 152 -28.62 -3.62 -7.76
N CYS A 153 -27.44 -3.95 -8.31
CA CYS A 153 -27.28 -4.66 -9.61
C CYS A 153 -26.77 -6.12 -9.50
N PRO A 154 -27.40 -7.12 -10.17
CA PRO A 154 -26.84 -8.45 -10.44
C PRO A 154 -26.16 -8.54 -11.84
N THR A 155 -25.18 -9.44 -12.02
CA THR A 155 -24.36 -9.57 -13.27
C THR A 155 -24.51 -10.92 -13.98
N GLU A 156 -24.63 -10.92 -15.31
CA GLU A 156 -24.79 -12.11 -16.18
C GLU A 156 -23.96 -11.98 -17.48
N PHE A 157 -22.93 -12.80 -17.73
CA PHE A 157 -22.34 -13.01 -19.08
C PHE A 157 -21.54 -14.32 -19.16
N ASP A 158 -21.83 -15.19 -20.15
CA ASP A 158 -20.91 -16.24 -20.60
C ASP A 158 -21.22 -16.70 -22.05
N CYS A 159 -20.19 -16.85 -22.89
CA CYS A 159 -20.17 -17.68 -24.12
C CYS A 159 -18.73 -17.78 -24.68
N ALA A 160 -18.27 -19.02 -24.95
CA ALA A 160 -16.92 -19.34 -25.43
C ALA A 160 -16.84 -19.59 -26.96
N PRO A 161 -15.73 -19.24 -27.65
CA PRO A 161 -15.57 -19.44 -29.09
C PRO A 161 -15.00 -20.83 -29.46
N ARG A 162 -15.22 -21.25 -30.71
CA ARG A 162 -14.97 -22.62 -31.22
C ARG A 162 -13.86 -22.66 -32.28
N GLN A 163 -13.09 -23.76 -32.34
CA GLN A 163 -11.88 -23.93 -33.19
C GLN A 163 -11.99 -25.14 -34.15
N VAL A 164 -11.27 -25.10 -35.29
CA VAL A 164 -11.21 -26.13 -36.35
C VAL A 164 -9.74 -26.49 -36.68
N CYS A 165 -9.45 -27.75 -37.05
CA CYS A 165 -8.10 -28.33 -37.22
C CYS A 165 -7.74 -28.71 -38.68
N PRO A 166 -6.44 -28.66 -39.08
CA PRO A 166 -5.93 -29.12 -40.39
C PRO A 166 -5.29 -30.54 -40.37
N GLU A 167 -4.99 -31.09 -41.56
CA GLU A 167 -4.60 -32.50 -41.87
C GLU A 167 -3.10 -32.89 -41.67
N ASP A 168 -2.85 -34.21 -41.62
CA ASP A 168 -1.65 -34.88 -41.06
C ASP A 168 -0.42 -35.05 -41.99
N THR A 169 0.77 -35.01 -41.37
CA THR A 169 2.12 -35.11 -41.98
C THR A 169 2.73 -36.52 -41.77
N PRO A 170 3.67 -37.02 -42.60
CA PRO A 170 4.21 -38.39 -42.48
C PRO A 170 4.98 -38.61 -41.17
N GLU A 171 4.94 -39.84 -40.65
CA GLU A 171 5.54 -40.16 -39.36
C GLU A 171 7.08 -40.17 -39.40
N PRO A 172 7.75 -39.30 -38.61
CA PRO A 172 9.19 -39.35 -38.44
C PRO A 172 9.62 -40.62 -37.68
N PRO A 173 10.88 -41.06 -37.84
CA PRO A 173 11.39 -42.19 -37.07
C PRO A 173 11.27 -41.91 -35.56
N VAL A 174 10.92 -42.95 -34.80
CA VAL A 174 10.79 -42.88 -33.34
C VAL A 174 12.16 -42.71 -32.70
N LEU A 175 12.63 -41.45 -32.64
CA LEU A 175 13.77 -41.04 -31.84
C LEU A 175 13.27 -40.79 -30.43
N SER A 176 13.83 -41.50 -29.46
CA SER A 176 13.57 -41.21 -28.05
C SER A 176 14.30 -39.93 -27.67
N TYR A 177 13.62 -38.79 -27.75
CA TYR A 177 14.15 -37.47 -27.33
C TYR A 177 14.45 -37.40 -25.82
N LEU A 178 13.98 -38.38 -25.05
CA LEU A 178 14.29 -38.54 -23.62
C LEU A 178 15.56 -39.34 -23.37
N ALA A 179 16.22 -39.87 -24.42
CA ALA A 179 17.50 -40.57 -24.26
C ALA A 179 18.56 -39.56 -23.78
N LYS A 180 19.04 -39.77 -22.56
CA LYS A 180 19.91 -38.83 -21.84
C LYS A 180 21.06 -39.51 -21.11
N ASP A 181 21.04 -40.83 -21.02
CA ASP A 181 22.04 -41.64 -20.32
C ASP A 181 22.74 -42.63 -21.26
N TYR A 182 23.86 -43.19 -20.81
CA TYR A 182 24.64 -44.16 -21.57
C TYR A 182 23.80 -45.31 -22.14
N THR A 183 22.93 -45.91 -21.32
CA THR A 183 22.14 -47.09 -21.69
C THR A 183 21.14 -46.76 -22.80
N SER A 184 20.46 -45.62 -22.69
CA SER A 184 19.48 -45.13 -23.66
C SER A 184 20.16 -44.69 -24.97
N PHE A 185 21.32 -44.03 -24.93
CA PHE A 185 22.08 -43.71 -26.14
C PHE A 185 22.60 -44.95 -26.85
N ARG A 186 23.19 -45.90 -26.12
CA ARG A 186 23.64 -47.19 -26.68
C ARG A 186 22.49 -47.92 -27.36
N ARG A 187 21.33 -48.00 -26.70
CA ARG A 187 20.11 -48.62 -27.27
C ARG A 187 19.62 -47.88 -28.51
N LEU A 188 19.59 -46.56 -28.50
CA LEU A 188 19.16 -45.74 -29.63
C LEU A 188 20.07 -45.96 -30.85
N MET A 189 21.38 -45.92 -30.65
CA MET A 189 22.36 -46.14 -31.72
C MET A 189 22.26 -47.57 -32.30
N LEU A 190 22.19 -48.60 -31.46
CA LEU A 190 22.02 -49.98 -31.91
C LEU A 190 20.69 -50.22 -32.64
N ASN A 191 19.60 -49.62 -32.17
CA ASN A 191 18.31 -49.70 -32.86
C ASN A 191 18.35 -49.01 -34.23
N ARG A 192 19.03 -47.87 -34.31
CA ARG A 192 19.21 -47.15 -35.59
C ARG A 192 20.08 -47.95 -36.55
N MET A 193 21.15 -48.57 -36.07
CA MET A 193 21.98 -49.45 -36.89
C MET A 193 21.20 -50.63 -37.44
N ALA A 194 20.31 -51.25 -36.66
CA ALA A 194 19.46 -52.34 -37.14
C ALA A 194 18.50 -51.92 -38.28
N GLN A 195 18.13 -50.64 -38.37
CA GLN A 195 17.28 -50.10 -39.45
C GLN A 195 18.09 -49.75 -40.70
N ILE A 196 19.28 -49.17 -40.54
CA ILE A 196 20.13 -48.73 -41.66
C ILE A 196 20.90 -49.91 -42.26
N LEU A 197 21.30 -50.87 -41.43
CA LEU A 197 22.13 -52.03 -41.77
C LEU A 197 21.44 -53.32 -41.28
N PRO A 198 20.34 -53.76 -41.91
CA PRO A 198 19.58 -54.92 -41.46
C PRO A 198 20.36 -56.25 -41.48
N ASP A 199 21.43 -56.32 -42.29
CA ASP A 199 22.30 -57.50 -42.38
C ASP A 199 23.33 -57.57 -41.24
N TRP A 200 23.54 -56.48 -40.49
CA TRP A 200 24.42 -56.47 -39.33
C TRP A 200 23.68 -56.98 -38.09
N ARG A 201 24.04 -58.18 -37.63
CA ARG A 201 23.36 -58.89 -36.53
C ARG A 201 24.22 -59.13 -35.28
N GLU A 202 25.45 -58.63 -35.28
CA GLU A 202 26.41 -58.85 -34.19
C GLU A 202 25.97 -58.18 -32.88
N ARG A 203 26.14 -58.87 -31.76
CA ARG A 203 25.74 -58.43 -30.40
C ARG A 203 26.82 -58.66 -29.35
N SER A 204 27.93 -59.29 -29.72
CA SER A 204 29.06 -59.57 -28.83
C SER A 204 29.66 -58.28 -28.28
N PRO A 205 29.88 -58.17 -26.95
CA PRO A 205 30.62 -57.05 -26.37
C PRO A 205 32.05 -56.93 -26.91
N ALA A 206 32.63 -58.01 -27.45
CA ALA A 206 33.97 -58.01 -28.03
C ALA A 206 33.98 -57.56 -29.51
N ASP A 207 32.82 -57.30 -30.11
CA ASP A 207 32.73 -56.78 -31.47
C ASP A 207 33.21 -55.32 -31.54
N LEU A 208 33.92 -54.99 -32.62
CA LEU A 208 34.45 -53.64 -32.84
C LEU A 208 33.32 -52.62 -33.05
N GLY A 209 32.25 -53.00 -33.75
CA GLY A 209 31.08 -52.16 -33.97
C GLY A 209 30.36 -51.84 -32.66
N VAL A 210 30.15 -52.86 -31.82
CA VAL A 210 29.60 -52.68 -30.47
C VAL A 210 30.50 -51.78 -29.60
N THR A 211 31.82 -52.00 -29.61
CA THR A 211 32.78 -51.18 -28.86
C THR A 211 32.73 -49.70 -29.28
N LEU A 212 32.65 -49.42 -30.59
CA LEU A 212 32.52 -48.05 -31.10
C LEU A 212 31.21 -47.39 -30.66
N VAL A 213 30.10 -48.12 -30.69
CA VAL A 213 28.81 -47.62 -30.19
C VAL A 213 28.88 -47.31 -28.69
N GLU A 214 29.54 -48.15 -27.91
CA GLU A 214 29.71 -47.93 -26.47
C GLU A 214 30.57 -46.70 -26.18
N LEU A 215 31.66 -46.50 -26.93
CA LEU A 215 32.49 -45.29 -26.81
C LEU A 215 31.70 -44.01 -27.15
N LEU A 216 30.89 -44.05 -28.21
CA LEU A 216 30.02 -42.93 -28.59
C LEU A 216 28.89 -42.70 -27.57
N ALA A 217 28.32 -43.76 -27.00
CA ALA A 217 27.30 -43.64 -25.96
C ALA A 217 27.86 -43.01 -24.68
N TYR A 218 29.10 -43.35 -24.30
CA TYR A 218 29.78 -42.75 -23.15
C TYR A 218 30.06 -41.26 -23.35
N THR A 219 30.53 -40.86 -24.53
CA THR A 219 30.74 -39.43 -24.83
C THR A 219 29.42 -38.67 -24.90
N ALA A 220 28.37 -39.27 -25.47
CA ALA A 220 27.02 -38.70 -25.51
C ALA A 220 26.45 -38.46 -24.11
N ASP A 221 26.59 -39.41 -23.18
CA ASP A 221 26.17 -39.29 -21.78
C ASP A 221 26.85 -38.10 -21.07
N ARG A 222 28.18 -38.00 -21.19
CA ARG A 222 28.94 -36.88 -20.63
C ARG A 222 28.52 -35.53 -21.20
N LEU A 223 28.29 -35.45 -22.51
CA LEU A 223 27.83 -34.22 -23.17
C LEU A 223 26.40 -33.87 -22.75
N SER A 224 25.52 -34.87 -22.62
CA SER A 224 24.15 -34.74 -22.13
C SER A 224 24.11 -34.14 -20.72
N GLN A 225 24.93 -34.67 -19.80
CA GLN A 225 25.07 -34.12 -18.45
C GLN A 225 25.56 -32.67 -18.46
N ALA A 226 26.54 -32.34 -19.30
CA ALA A 226 27.06 -30.98 -19.41
C ALA A 226 26.00 -30.00 -19.95
N GLN A 227 25.20 -30.43 -20.93
CA GLN A 227 24.08 -29.64 -21.45
C GLN A 227 23.04 -29.35 -20.38
N ASP A 228 22.65 -30.35 -19.59
CA ASP A 228 21.65 -30.18 -18.55
C ASP A 228 22.16 -29.25 -17.42
N ALA A 229 23.45 -29.34 -17.07
CA ALA A 229 24.07 -28.42 -16.12
C ALA A 229 24.10 -26.97 -16.64
N VAL A 230 24.42 -26.76 -17.92
CA VAL A 230 24.39 -25.42 -18.55
C VAL A 230 22.95 -24.90 -18.65
N ALA A 231 22.00 -25.74 -19.07
CA ALA A 231 20.59 -25.37 -19.18
C ALA A 231 19.98 -25.00 -17.82
N THR A 232 20.37 -25.70 -16.75
CA THR A 232 19.99 -25.35 -15.38
C THR A 232 20.43 -23.93 -15.03
N GLU A 233 21.64 -23.52 -15.41
CA GLU A 233 22.15 -22.17 -15.14
C GLU A 233 21.67 -21.11 -16.15
N ALA A 234 21.04 -21.53 -17.26
CA ALA A 234 20.61 -20.64 -18.34
C ALA A 234 19.35 -19.82 -18.02
N TYR A 235 18.58 -20.20 -17.00
CA TYR A 235 17.37 -19.49 -16.60
C TYR A 235 17.38 -19.14 -15.11
N LEU A 236 16.82 -17.97 -14.77
CA LEU A 236 16.84 -17.44 -13.41
C LEU A 236 16.17 -18.38 -12.40
N GLY A 237 15.05 -19.01 -12.77
CA GLY A 237 14.30 -19.91 -11.89
C GLY A 237 14.96 -21.26 -11.63
N THR A 238 15.93 -21.67 -12.45
CA THR A 238 16.62 -22.96 -12.33
C THR A 238 18.08 -22.81 -11.89
N ALA A 239 18.68 -21.63 -12.04
CA ALA A 239 20.09 -21.40 -11.76
C ALA A 239 20.42 -21.69 -10.30
N ARG A 240 21.47 -22.47 -10.06
CA ARG A 240 21.92 -22.84 -8.70
C ARG A 240 23.10 -22.01 -8.25
N ARG A 241 23.89 -21.46 -9.17
CA ARG A 241 25.05 -20.63 -8.83
C ARG A 241 24.63 -19.17 -8.68
N ARG A 242 25.00 -18.56 -7.54
CA ARG A 242 24.81 -17.13 -7.28
C ARG A 242 25.42 -16.23 -8.36
N SER A 243 26.53 -16.64 -8.96
CA SER A 243 27.18 -15.91 -10.05
C SER A 243 26.35 -15.92 -11.35
N SER A 244 25.67 -17.02 -11.67
CA SER A 244 24.73 -17.09 -12.80
C SER A 244 23.53 -16.18 -12.53
N VAL A 245 22.89 -16.32 -11.37
CA VAL A 245 21.76 -15.47 -10.95
C VAL A 245 22.12 -13.97 -11.03
N ARG A 246 23.31 -13.58 -10.57
CA ARG A 246 23.81 -12.20 -10.67
C ARG A 246 23.93 -11.72 -12.12
N ARG A 247 24.40 -12.57 -13.04
CA ARG A 247 24.51 -12.22 -14.47
C ARG A 247 23.15 -12.06 -15.11
N HIS A 248 22.18 -12.92 -14.79
CA HIS A 248 20.80 -12.81 -15.25
C HIS A 248 20.13 -11.55 -14.74
N ALA A 249 20.27 -11.27 -13.44
CA ALA A 249 19.71 -10.08 -12.83
C ALA A 249 20.26 -8.78 -13.44
N LYS A 250 21.54 -8.77 -13.85
CA LYS A 250 22.15 -7.64 -14.54
C LYS A 250 21.47 -7.32 -15.89
N LEU A 251 20.88 -8.30 -16.58
CA LEU A 251 20.17 -8.07 -17.85
C LEU A 251 18.89 -7.23 -17.69
N VAL A 252 18.33 -7.19 -16.47
CA VAL A 252 17.17 -6.37 -16.10
C VAL A 252 17.56 -5.22 -15.17
N ASP A 253 18.85 -4.82 -15.22
CA ASP A 253 19.45 -3.76 -14.40
C ASP A 253 19.32 -3.96 -12.87
N TYR A 254 19.02 -5.18 -12.43
CA TYR A 254 18.93 -5.52 -11.02
C TYR A 254 20.30 -5.87 -10.44
N HIS A 255 20.79 -5.03 -9.53
CA HIS A 255 22.05 -5.21 -8.84
C HIS A 255 21.85 -6.05 -7.57
N MET A 256 22.21 -7.34 -7.65
CA MET A 256 22.14 -8.23 -6.48
C MET A 256 23.14 -7.80 -5.40
N HIS A 257 22.63 -7.45 -4.20
CA HIS A 257 23.47 -7.04 -3.07
C HIS A 257 24.32 -8.19 -2.52
N ASP A 258 25.52 -7.89 -2.02
CA ASP A 258 26.44 -8.86 -1.39
C ASP A 258 26.14 -9.21 0.07
N GLY A 259 25.02 -8.68 0.57
CA GLY A 259 24.67 -8.71 1.98
C GLY A 259 24.69 -7.29 2.52
N ALA A 260 23.95 -7.04 3.59
CA ALA A 260 23.96 -5.76 4.29
C ALA A 260 24.37 -6.01 5.74
N ASN A 261 25.20 -5.14 6.28
CA ASN A 261 25.45 -5.11 7.73
C ASN A 261 24.13 -4.82 8.45
N ALA A 262 24.01 -5.28 9.70
CA ALA A 262 22.86 -4.97 10.53
C ALA A 262 22.68 -3.45 10.64
N ARG A 263 21.45 -2.98 10.51
CA ARG A 263 21.08 -1.57 10.65
C ARG A 263 19.96 -1.47 11.68
N VAL A 264 20.06 -0.46 12.53
CA VAL A 264 19.06 -0.17 13.57
C VAL A 264 18.81 1.33 13.61
N TRP A 265 17.62 1.72 14.01
CA TRP A 265 17.33 3.10 14.38
C TRP A 265 17.70 3.31 15.85
N VAL A 266 18.36 4.41 16.13
CA VAL A 266 18.74 4.81 17.49
C VAL A 266 18.18 6.20 17.73
N HIS A 267 17.50 6.37 18.85
CA HIS A 267 17.05 7.67 19.35
C HIS A 267 18.06 8.15 20.40
N LEU A 268 18.34 9.46 20.38
CA LEU A 268 19.34 10.11 21.21
C LEU A 268 18.70 11.35 21.83
N ASP A 269 18.59 11.36 23.16
CA ASP A 269 18.18 12.55 23.90
C ASP A 269 19.35 13.54 23.97
N VAL A 270 19.07 14.80 23.63
CA VAL A 270 20.05 15.90 23.72
C VAL A 270 19.52 17.05 24.57
N ASP A 271 20.41 17.65 25.37
CA ASP A 271 20.07 18.80 26.22
C ASP A 271 20.23 20.15 25.49
N ALA A 272 20.99 20.18 24.41
CA ALA A 272 21.22 21.36 23.58
C ALA A 272 21.30 21.00 22.10
N PRO A 273 20.98 21.93 21.17
CA PRO A 273 21.14 21.71 19.74
C PRO A 273 22.58 21.31 19.41
N THR A 274 22.75 20.18 18.72
CA THR A 274 24.07 19.64 18.41
C THR A 274 24.06 18.88 17.09
N VAL A 275 25.25 18.74 16.49
CA VAL A 275 25.44 17.95 15.28
C VAL A 275 26.10 16.64 15.66
N LEU A 276 25.48 15.54 15.30
CA LEU A 276 26.04 14.20 15.42
C LEU A 276 26.75 13.83 14.11
N PRO A 277 28.09 13.72 14.09
CA PRO A 277 28.82 13.35 12.88
C PRO A 277 28.47 11.94 12.40
N ALA A 278 28.64 11.70 11.09
CA ALA A 278 28.70 10.35 10.55
C ALA A 278 29.89 9.56 11.16
N ALA A 279 29.79 8.24 11.17
CA ALA A 279 30.77 7.32 11.76
C ALA A 279 30.98 7.49 13.28
N THR A 280 30.05 8.14 13.98
CA THR A 280 30.03 8.15 15.44
C THR A 280 29.69 6.75 15.95
N ARG A 281 30.51 6.24 16.86
CA ARG A 281 30.39 4.87 17.38
C ARG A 281 29.33 4.78 18.46
N LEU A 282 28.47 3.78 18.34
CA LEU A 282 27.45 3.43 19.31
C LEU A 282 27.71 2.00 19.78
N LEU A 283 27.80 1.82 21.10
CA LEU A 283 28.00 0.51 21.71
C LEU A 283 26.65 -0.02 22.21
N THR A 284 26.46 -1.34 22.12
CA THR A 284 25.37 -1.99 22.87
C THR A 284 25.50 -1.73 24.37
N ARG A 285 24.37 -1.78 25.09
CA ARG A 285 24.33 -1.41 26.51
C ARG A 285 25.28 -2.29 27.32
N LEU A 286 26.21 -1.64 28.02
CA LEU A 286 27.13 -2.27 28.96
C LEU A 286 26.72 -1.93 30.40
N VAL A 287 26.64 -2.94 31.27
CA VAL A 287 26.31 -2.75 32.68
C VAL A 287 27.48 -2.05 33.38
N GLY A 288 27.19 -0.99 34.15
CA GLY A 288 28.20 -0.25 34.90
C GLY A 288 28.91 0.86 34.12
N PHE A 289 28.49 1.14 32.88
CA PHE A 289 28.98 2.26 32.07
C PHE A 289 27.89 3.31 31.89
N ASP A 290 28.30 4.58 31.89
CA ASP A 290 27.42 5.69 31.55
C ASP A 290 27.01 5.64 30.07
N PRO A 291 25.82 6.16 29.71
CA PRO A 291 25.35 6.17 28.32
C PRO A 291 26.26 6.94 27.36
N VAL A 292 26.95 7.96 27.87
CA VAL A 292 27.90 8.78 27.12
C VAL A 292 29.30 8.51 27.66
N ILE A 293 30.16 7.93 26.82
CA ILE A 293 31.56 7.65 27.16
C ILE A 293 32.43 8.67 26.44
N SER A 294 32.99 9.62 27.18
CA SER A 294 33.87 10.66 26.65
C SER A 294 35.35 10.42 26.95
N ASP A 295 35.68 9.60 27.96
CA ASP A 295 37.07 9.28 28.34
C ASP A 295 37.61 8.10 27.50
N PRO A 296 38.71 8.27 26.74
CA PRO A 296 39.35 7.20 25.97
C PRO A 296 39.86 6.00 26.78
N LYS A 297 40.06 6.14 28.09
CA LYS A 297 40.38 5.01 28.99
C LYS A 297 39.13 4.17 29.23
N ILE A 298 38.02 4.83 29.58
CA ILE A 298 36.73 4.16 29.80
C ILE A 298 36.24 3.52 28.50
N GLU A 299 36.43 4.16 27.34
CA GLU A 299 36.10 3.56 26.05
C GLU A 299 36.89 2.26 25.79
N ARG A 300 38.18 2.22 26.16
CA ARG A 300 38.99 1.00 26.03
C ARG A 300 38.50 -0.12 26.94
N ASP A 301 38.17 0.21 28.18
CA ASP A 301 37.62 -0.75 29.14
C ASP A 301 36.26 -1.28 28.68
N ALA A 302 35.39 -0.42 28.14
CA ALA A 302 34.12 -0.79 27.53
C ALA A 302 34.31 -1.75 26.34
N ARG A 303 35.28 -1.46 25.46
CA ARG A 303 35.60 -2.31 24.30
C ARG A 303 36.19 -3.66 24.69
N ALA A 304 36.90 -3.74 25.81
CA ALA A 304 37.44 -5.01 26.31
C ALA A 304 36.35 -6.01 26.69
N LEU A 305 35.11 -5.56 26.88
CA LEU A 305 33.92 -6.40 27.10
C LEU A 305 33.27 -6.90 25.80
N ASP A 306 33.87 -6.62 24.64
CA ASP A 306 33.43 -7.07 23.31
C ASP A 306 31.96 -6.72 22.96
N PRO A 307 31.52 -5.45 23.12
CA PRO A 307 30.18 -5.04 22.71
C PRO A 307 30.02 -5.06 21.18
N LEU A 308 28.79 -5.28 20.70
CA LEU A 308 28.47 -4.97 19.31
C LEU A 308 28.61 -3.46 19.09
N VAL A 309 29.37 -3.11 18.06
CA VAL A 309 29.66 -1.71 17.67
C VAL A 309 28.85 -1.37 16.42
N PHE A 310 28.07 -0.31 16.51
CA PHE A 310 27.40 0.33 15.39
C PHE A 310 28.07 1.69 15.11
N GLU A 311 27.90 2.17 13.89
CA GLU A 311 28.38 3.49 13.47
C GLU A 311 27.23 4.26 12.82
N THR A 312 27.12 5.56 13.11
CA THR A 312 26.14 6.42 12.48
C THR A 312 26.40 6.49 10.97
N MET A 313 25.35 6.30 10.17
CA MET A 313 25.51 6.26 8.70
C MET A 313 25.63 7.65 8.08
N THR A 314 25.02 8.65 8.70
CA THR A 314 24.94 10.02 8.21
C THR A 314 25.14 10.99 9.36
N GLU A 315 25.52 12.21 9.02
CA GLU A 315 25.42 13.34 9.95
C GLU A 315 23.95 13.62 10.26
N ALA A 316 23.64 14.01 11.50
CA ALA A 316 22.29 14.38 11.93
C ALA A 316 22.32 15.63 12.80
N GLN A 317 21.38 16.55 12.56
CA GLN A 317 21.14 17.69 13.46
C GLN A 317 20.15 17.24 14.53
N LEU A 318 20.52 17.40 15.80
CA LEU A 318 19.74 16.98 16.95
C LEU A 318 19.24 18.22 17.69
N HIS A 319 17.94 18.26 17.95
CA HIS A 319 17.27 19.38 18.60
C HIS A 319 16.53 18.89 19.85
N PRO A 320 16.72 19.51 21.03
CA PRO A 320 16.04 19.10 22.26
C PRO A 320 14.51 19.11 22.15
N ALA A 321 13.96 20.04 21.35
CA ALA A 321 12.52 20.12 21.09
C ALA A 321 11.96 18.88 20.38
N LEU A 322 12.80 18.09 19.72
CA LEU A 322 12.43 16.87 18.98
C LEU A 322 12.69 15.59 19.78
N ASN A 323 13.12 15.68 21.04
CA ASN A 323 13.36 14.51 21.89
C ASN A 323 12.04 13.74 22.12
N ALA A 324 10.96 14.46 22.43
CA ALA A 324 9.63 13.92 22.70
C ALA A 324 8.54 14.82 22.10
N MET A 325 7.65 14.21 21.30
CA MET A 325 6.58 14.90 20.59
C MET A 325 5.26 14.18 20.88
N PRO A 326 4.37 14.75 21.73
CA PRO A 326 3.07 14.15 21.97
C PRO A 326 2.17 14.25 20.72
N LEU A 327 1.28 13.28 20.57
CA LEU A 327 0.21 13.36 19.57
C LEU A 327 -0.86 14.34 20.06
N TYR A 328 -1.43 15.11 19.14
CA TYR A 328 -2.60 15.94 19.42
C TYR A 328 -3.85 15.08 19.39
N GLU A 329 -4.56 15.04 20.51
CA GLU A 329 -5.65 14.08 20.77
C GLU A 329 -7.01 14.51 20.21
N TRP A 330 -7.17 15.76 19.73
CA TRP A 330 -8.44 16.27 19.17
C TRP A 330 -9.67 16.03 20.08
N SER A 331 -9.48 16.11 21.40
CA SER A 331 -10.48 15.78 22.45
C SER A 331 -10.85 14.28 22.59
N ASP A 332 -10.08 13.37 21.98
CA ASP A 332 -10.16 11.92 22.18
C ASP A 332 -8.98 11.42 23.02
N ALA A 333 -9.11 11.52 24.35
CA ALA A 333 -8.06 11.17 25.32
C ALA A 333 -7.67 9.68 25.35
N GLU A 334 -8.32 8.84 24.53
CA GLU A 334 -8.03 7.40 24.35
C GLU A 334 -7.52 7.08 22.93
N CYS A 335 -7.23 8.09 22.09
CA CYS A 335 -7.01 7.88 20.66
C CYS A 335 -5.70 7.13 20.37
N CYS A 336 -5.82 5.86 20.01
CA CYS A 336 -4.76 5.12 19.33
C CYS A 336 -4.81 5.46 17.83
N LEU A 337 -3.66 5.70 17.20
CA LEU A 337 -3.61 5.81 15.72
C LEU A 337 -4.20 4.54 15.10
N PRO A 338 -5.23 4.63 14.24
CA PRO A 338 -5.85 3.45 13.66
C PRO A 338 -4.86 2.71 12.76
N ARG A 339 -5.03 1.38 12.65
CA ARG A 339 -4.20 0.57 11.77
C ARG A 339 -4.30 1.09 10.33
N GLY A 340 -3.16 1.47 9.75
CA GLY A 340 -3.08 2.03 8.40
C GLY A 340 -3.11 3.57 8.33
N ALA A 341 -3.08 4.27 9.48
CA ALA A 341 -2.90 5.71 9.50
C ALA A 341 -1.59 6.12 8.80
N THR A 342 -1.70 7.07 7.87
CA THR A 342 -0.57 7.67 7.14
C THR A 342 -0.33 9.13 7.51
N ARG A 343 -1.16 9.68 8.41
CA ARG A 343 -1.12 11.05 8.91
C ARG A 343 -1.37 11.06 10.42
N ALA A 344 -0.70 11.95 11.13
CA ALA A 344 -0.90 12.21 12.55
C ALA A 344 -0.65 13.70 12.83
N THR A 345 -1.32 14.25 13.83
CA THR A 345 -1.12 15.62 14.30
C THR A 345 -0.29 15.57 15.59
N LEU A 346 0.75 16.41 15.68
CA LEU A 346 1.57 16.54 16.88
C LEU A 346 1.05 17.72 17.72
N ALA A 347 1.11 17.60 19.04
CA ALA A 347 0.78 18.68 19.95
C ALA A 347 2.02 19.56 20.19
N GLY A 348 1.93 20.83 19.79
CA GLY A 348 3.02 21.80 19.86
C GLY A 348 3.53 22.25 18.47
N ASP A 349 4.47 23.19 18.47
CA ASP A 349 5.10 23.73 17.26
C ASP A 349 6.53 23.18 17.12
N PHE A 350 6.81 22.57 15.95
CA PHE A 350 8.05 21.89 15.65
C PHE A 350 8.62 22.38 14.30
N PRO A 351 9.14 23.63 14.25
CA PRO A 351 9.59 24.24 12.99
C PRO A 351 10.81 23.55 12.37
N ASP A 352 11.56 22.79 13.17
CA ASP A 352 12.76 22.06 12.74
C ASP A 352 12.44 20.71 12.06
N LEU A 353 11.17 20.28 12.01
CA LEU A 353 10.77 19.05 11.30
C LEU A 353 10.69 19.27 9.80
N ALA A 354 11.36 18.41 9.03
CA ALA A 354 11.38 18.46 7.58
C ALA A 354 10.92 17.13 6.93
N PRO A 355 10.38 17.18 5.70
CA PRO A 355 10.21 15.98 4.88
C PRO A 355 11.54 15.23 4.73
N GLY A 356 11.52 13.92 4.97
CA GLY A 356 12.71 13.08 4.98
C GLY A 356 13.17 12.66 6.36
N ASP A 357 12.78 13.37 7.42
CA ASP A 357 13.10 13.00 8.80
C ASP A 357 12.41 11.69 9.20
N VAL A 358 12.99 11.00 10.18
CA VAL A 358 12.48 9.72 10.68
C VAL A 358 12.01 9.89 12.11
N LEU A 359 10.73 9.65 12.35
CA LEU A 359 10.13 9.65 13.67
C LEU A 359 9.94 8.22 14.16
N ILE A 360 10.15 8.01 15.46
CA ILE A 360 9.86 6.74 16.12
C ILE A 360 8.59 6.92 16.94
N PHE A 361 7.54 6.23 16.55
CA PHE A 361 6.34 6.08 17.36
C PHE A 361 6.59 4.95 18.36
N GLU A 362 6.41 5.23 19.65
CA GLU A 362 6.51 4.23 20.71
C GLU A 362 5.27 4.22 21.59
N GLU A 363 4.86 3.03 22.03
CA GLU A 363 3.82 2.87 23.04
C GLU A 363 4.41 3.21 24.42
N VAL A 364 4.04 4.37 24.95
CA VAL A 364 4.45 4.86 26.28
C VAL A 364 3.38 4.66 27.35
N LEU A 365 2.13 4.43 26.96
CA LEU A 365 1.00 4.13 27.83
C LEU A 365 0.25 2.90 27.31
N GLY A 366 -0.16 2.01 28.20
CA GLY A 366 -0.95 0.84 27.83
C GLY A 366 -2.32 1.25 27.25
N PRO A 367 -2.72 0.77 26.06
CA PRO A 367 -3.90 1.26 25.34
C PRO A 367 -5.24 0.96 26.02
N ARG A 368 -5.25 0.03 26.99
CA ARG A 368 -6.46 -0.34 27.75
C ARG A 368 -6.54 0.29 29.14
N THR A 369 -5.41 0.70 29.70
CA THR A 369 -5.32 1.13 31.10
C THR A 369 -4.83 2.57 31.26
N GLY A 370 -4.25 3.16 30.22
CA GLY A 370 -3.66 4.50 30.25
C GLY A 370 -2.44 4.61 31.18
N ARG A 371 -1.86 3.47 31.60
CA ARG A 371 -0.72 3.43 32.54
C ARG A 371 0.57 3.11 31.82
N ALA A 372 1.63 3.84 32.17
CA ALA A 372 2.96 3.60 31.61
C ALA A 372 3.51 2.19 31.92
N ALA A 373 3.15 1.62 33.08
CA ALA A 373 3.59 0.28 33.47
C ALA A 373 3.03 -0.84 32.58
N ASP A 374 1.94 -0.58 31.86
CA ASP A 374 1.26 -1.54 30.99
C ASP A 374 1.60 -1.33 29.49
N ALA A 375 2.51 -0.40 29.19
CA ALA A 375 2.96 -0.13 27.83
C ALA A 375 3.85 -1.27 27.32
N ASP A 376 3.69 -1.66 26.05
CA ASP A 376 4.52 -2.68 25.39
C ASP A 376 5.75 -2.04 24.71
N PRO A 377 6.98 -2.23 25.23
CA PRO A 377 8.19 -1.63 24.64
C PRO A 377 8.53 -2.20 23.26
N GLY A 378 7.95 -3.33 22.86
CA GLY A 378 8.10 -3.92 21.54
C GLY A 378 7.30 -3.21 20.45
N ARG A 379 6.32 -2.37 20.84
CA ARG A 379 5.49 -1.60 19.90
C ARG A 379 6.16 -0.28 19.57
N ARG A 380 7.12 -0.37 18.65
CA ARG A 380 7.85 0.77 18.12
C ARG A 380 7.85 0.74 16.59
N GLN A 381 7.58 1.87 15.97
CA GLN A 381 7.56 1.99 14.53
C GLN A 381 8.33 3.23 14.10
N ALA A 382 9.42 3.02 13.34
CA ALA A 382 10.09 4.09 12.64
C ALA A 382 9.32 4.41 11.35
N VAL A 383 8.98 5.70 11.15
CA VAL A 383 8.32 6.20 9.95
C VAL A 383 9.10 7.38 9.38
N ARG A 384 9.19 7.46 8.06
CA ARG A 384 9.81 8.58 7.38
C ARG A 384 8.73 9.58 6.97
N LEU A 385 8.93 10.85 7.31
CA LEU A 385 8.01 11.93 6.94
C LEU A 385 8.08 12.18 5.44
N SER A 386 6.93 12.19 4.77
CA SER A 386 6.80 12.58 3.37
C SER A 386 6.43 14.04 3.19
N ALA A 387 5.74 14.63 4.18
CA ALA A 387 5.30 16.01 4.20
C ALA A 387 5.11 16.48 5.65
N VAL A 388 5.30 17.78 5.88
CA VAL A 388 5.09 18.44 7.19
C VAL A 388 4.23 19.67 6.93
N GLN A 389 3.18 19.86 7.73
CA GLN A 389 2.28 21.01 7.65
C GLN A 389 2.25 21.72 9.01
N ALA A 390 2.70 22.98 9.04
CA ALA A 390 2.64 23.84 10.22
C ALA A 390 1.37 24.72 10.22
N GLY A 391 1.06 25.34 11.36
CA GLY A 391 -0.01 26.33 11.49
C GLY A 391 -1.43 25.75 11.56
N LEU A 392 -1.58 24.51 12.00
CA LEU A 392 -2.88 23.93 12.36
C LEU A 392 -3.26 24.44 13.75
N ALA A 393 -4.44 25.03 13.87
CA ALA A 393 -5.06 25.37 15.15
C ALA A 393 -6.38 24.61 15.28
N ASP A 394 -6.64 24.01 16.43
CA ASP A 394 -7.94 23.41 16.71
C ASP A 394 -8.95 24.54 17.00
N THR A 395 -9.88 24.75 16.07
CA THR A 395 -10.91 25.78 16.22
C THR A 395 -11.87 25.56 17.40
N LEU A 396 -11.92 24.35 17.96
CA LEU A 396 -12.75 24.01 19.12
C LEU A 396 -12.12 24.47 20.44
N THR A 397 -10.81 24.29 20.60
CA THR A 397 -10.05 24.55 21.83
C THR A 397 -9.18 25.80 21.75
N GLY A 398 -8.80 26.22 20.55
CA GLY A 398 -7.90 27.33 20.27
C GLY A 398 -6.40 26.99 20.30
N ASP A 399 -6.07 25.70 20.49
CA ASP A 399 -4.70 25.18 20.65
C ASP A 399 -4.00 24.83 19.34
#